data_AF-A0A3C0Y852-F1
#
_entry.id   AF-A0A3C0Y852-F1
#
_cell.length_a   1.000
_cell.length_b   1.000
_cell.length_c   1.000
_cell.angle_alpha   90.00
_cell.angle_beta   90.00
_cell.angle_gamma   90.00
#
_symmetry.space_group_name_H-M   'P 1'
#
loop_
_entity.id
_entity.type
_entity.pdbx_description
1 polymer ?
#
loop_
_entity_poly.entity_id
_entity_poly.type
_entity_poly.pdbx_seq_one_letter_code
_entity_poly.pdbx_strand_id
1 'polypeptide(L)' 'MSYRTAPVKVFIADDSTLIRDRVAAMLGASGMTIVGQAEKPQGSIDGILAA' A
#
# COMPACT_ATOMS: atom_id res chain seq x y z
N MET A 1 -1.39 -26.98 -10.04
CA MET A 1 -0.96 -25.56 -10.16
C MET A 1 -0.48 -25.11 -8.78
N SER A 2 0.82 -25.00 -8.55
CA SER A 2 1.33 -24.43 -7.29
C SER A 2 1.42 -22.92 -7.49
N TYR A 3 0.46 -22.17 -6.93
CA TYR A 3 0.55 -20.72 -6.90
C TYR A 3 1.61 -20.39 -5.84
N ARG A 4 2.78 -19.89 -6.28
CA ARG A 4 3.71 -19.26 -5.35
C ARG A 4 2.96 -18.09 -4.72
N THR A 5 2.65 -18.20 -3.43
CA THR A 5 2.17 -17.08 -2.62
C THR A 5 3.32 -16.12 -2.42
N ALA A 6 3.59 -15.30 -3.44
CA ALA A 6 4.43 -14.14 -3.26
C ALA A 6 3.73 -13.19 -2.26
N PRO A 7 4.47 -12.55 -1.33
CA PRO A 7 3.89 -11.58 -0.43
C PRO A 7 3.24 -10.43 -1.23
N VAL A 8 2.00 -10.07 -0.89
CA VAL A 8 1.30 -8.97 -1.55
C VAL A 8 1.90 -7.65 -1.04
N LYS A 9 2.52 -6.90 -1.95
CA LYS A 9 3.01 -5.54 -1.72
C LYS A 9 1.90 -4.55 -2.08
N VAL A 10 1.62 -3.58 -1.21
CA VAL A 10 0.53 -2.60 -1.39
C VAL A 10 1.05 -1.17 -1.21
N PHE A 11 0.70 -0.30 -2.14
CA PHE A 11 0.84 1.15 -2.02
C PHE A 11 -0.56 1.77 -1.81
N ILE A 12 -0.70 2.70 -0.87
CA ILE A 12 -2.01 3.29 -0.53
C ILE A 12 -2.09 4.73 -1.04
N ALA A 13 -3.06 5.02 -1.90
CA ALA A 13 -3.33 6.35 -2.42
C ALA A 13 -4.73 6.81 -1.95
N ASP A 14 -4.77 7.80 -1.05
CA ASP A 14 -6.00 8.38 -0.51
C ASP A 14 -5.66 9.75 0.09
N ASP A 15 -6.50 10.76 -0.09
CA ASP A 15 -6.24 12.14 0.37
C ASP A 15 -6.43 12.30 1.90
N SER A 16 -7.10 11.36 2.55
CA SER A 16 -7.32 11.35 3.99
C SER A 16 -6.26 10.53 4.73
N THR A 17 -5.45 11.21 5.54
CA THR A 17 -4.44 10.55 6.39
C THR A 17 -5.06 9.50 7.33
N LEU A 18 -6.22 9.81 7.93
CA LEU A 18 -6.92 8.86 8.82
C LEU A 18 -7.35 7.59 8.09
N ILE A 19 -7.75 7.70 6.81
CA ILE A 19 -8.12 6.55 6.01
C ILE A 19 -6.88 5.74 5.63
N ARG A 20 -5.80 6.38 5.19
CA ARG A 20 -4.54 5.66 4.87
C ARG A 20 -4.01 4.86 6.06
N ASP A 21 -3.98 5.46 7.24
CA ASP A 21 -3.50 4.81 8.46
C ASP A 21 -4.37 3.60 8.83
N ARG A 22 -5.69 3.76 8.76
CA ARG A 22 -6.65 2.69 9.03
C ARG A 22 -6.49 1.53 8.04
N VAL A 23 -6.39 1.83 6.74
CA VAL A 23 -6.24 0.82 5.69
C VAL A 23 -4.90 0.11 5.81
N ALA A 24 -3.82 0.84 6.08
CA ALA A 24 -2.49 0.27 6.30
C ALA A 24 -2.51 -0.75 7.45
N ALA A 25 -3.15 -0.42 8.57
CA ALA A 25 -3.30 -1.33 9.70
C ALA A 25 -4.13 -2.58 9.34
N MET A 26 -5.25 -2.42 8.63
CA MET A 26 -6.11 -3.54 8.22
C MET A 26 -5.40 -4.51 7.27
N LEU A 27 -4.69 -3.98 6.27
CA LEU A 27 -3.97 -4.79 5.28
C LEU A 27 -2.71 -5.43 5.89
N GLY A 28 -2.00 -4.72 6.77
CA GLY A 28 -0.88 -5.26 7.52
C GLY A 28 -1.29 -6.42 8.43
N ALA A 29 -2.43 -6.30 9.12
CA ALA A 29 -3.02 -7.40 9.90
C ALA A 29 -3.39 -8.62 9.03
N SER A 30 -3.60 -8.42 7.73
CA SER A 30 -3.91 -9.48 6.75
C SER A 30 -2.66 -10.08 6.10
N GLY A 31 -1.45 -9.73 6.59
CA GLY A 31 -0.18 -10.26 6.10
C GLY A 31 0.35 -9.59 4.82
N MET A 32 -0.24 -8.48 4.41
CA MET A 32 0.26 -7.69 3.27
C MET A 32 1.37 -6.74 3.72
N THR A 33 2.29 -6.42 2.82
CA THR A 33 3.37 -5.46 3.08
C THR A 33 2.99 -4.10 2.50
N ILE A 34 2.85 -3.09 3.35
CA ILE A 34 2.66 -1.70 2.89
C ILE A 34 4.02 -1.14 2.50
N VAL A 35 4.16 -0.72 1.25
CA VAL A 35 5.44 -0.28 0.66
C VAL A 35 5.51 1.22 0.46
N GLY A 36 4.40 1.92 0.69
CA GLY A 36 4.33 3.36 0.61
C GLY A 36 2.89 3.86 0.71
N GLN A 37 2.77 5.17 0.87
CA GLN A 37 1.49 5.87 0.94
C GLN A 37 1.64 7.25 0.32
N ALA A 38 0.59 7.79 -0.30
CA ALA A 38 0.57 9.17 -0.74
C ALA A 38 -0.84 9.79 -0.71
N GLU A 39 -0.89 11.10 -0.48
CA GLU A 39 -2.12 11.91 -0.47
C GLU A 39 -2.50 12.50 -1.84
N LYS A 40 -1.53 12.57 -2.76
CA LYS A 40 -1.68 13.29 -4.04
C LYS A 40 -1.28 12.40 -5.20
N PRO A 41 -1.90 12.58 -6.39
CA PRO A 41 -1.58 11.77 -7.56
C PRO A 41 -0.09 11.72 -7.90
N GLN A 42 0.61 12.87 -7.89
CA GLN A 42 2.04 12.90 -8.19
C GLN A 42 2.87 12.14 -7.14
N GLY A 43 2.55 12.28 -5.85
CA GLY A 43 3.21 11.53 -4.79
C GLY A 43 2.97 10.01 -4.90
N SER A 44 1.80 9.60 -5.40
CA SER A 44 1.52 8.20 -5.68
C SER A 44 2.37 7.67 -6.83
N ILE A 45 2.52 8.43 -7.91
CA ILE A 45 3.37 8.06 -9.05
C ILE A 45 4.82 7.92 -8.59
N ASP A 46 5.35 8.95 -7.92
CA ASP A 46 6.73 8.98 -7.47
C ASP A 46 7.02 7.84 -6.46
N GLY A 47 6.09 7.62 -5.53
CA GLY A 47 6.19 6.55 -4.55
C GLY A 47 6.10 5.15 -5.13
N ILE A 48 5.23 4.92 -6.12
CA ILE A 48 5.11 3.61 -6.80
C ILE A 48 6.36 3.30 -7.62
N LEU A 49 6.93 4.29 -8.31
CA LEU A 49 8.15 4.11 -9.11
C LEU A 49 9.39 3.83 -8.23
N ALA A 50 9.36 4.22 -6.96
CA ALA A 50 10.45 4.00 -6.01
C ALA A 50 10.36 2.68 -5.21
N ALA A 51 9.22 1.97 -5.24
CA ALA A 51 8.85 0.89 -4.30
C ALA A 51 9.16 -0.54 -4.75
#